data_AF-A0A1J8R1D1-F1
#
_entry.id   AF-A0A1J8R1D1-F1
#
_cell.length_a   1.000
_cell.length_b   1.000
_cell.length_c   1.000
_cell.angle_alpha   90.00
_cell.angle_beta   90.00
_cell.angle_gamma   90.00
#
_symmetry.space_group_name_H-M   'P 1'
#
loop_
_entity.id
_entity.type
_entity.pdbx_description
1 polymer ?
#
loop_
_entity_poly.entity_id
_entity_poly.type
_entity_poly.pdbx_seq_one_letter_code
_entity_poly.pdbx_strand_id
1 'polypeptide(L)'
;MTTMWTLTYVDRDNGICMIRNTLRGDFLCINQMLDMEMTGVVYLSGERQRWILRKASDGYTISQDEKFWYLAGEGEMIRTSPEKQQTWKFEPTG
;
A
#
# COMPACT_ATOMS: atom_id res chain seq x y z
N MET A 1 4.19 -14.00 14.07
CA MET A 1 3.72 -12.76 14.73
C MET A 1 2.86 -12.00 13.74
N THR A 2 1.66 -11.62 14.11
CA THR A 2 0.77 -10.83 13.24
C THR A 2 1.33 -9.42 13.12
N THR A 3 1.58 -8.95 11.90
CA THR A 3 2.03 -7.57 11.69
C THR A 3 0.83 -6.63 11.85
N MET A 4 0.89 -5.73 12.84
CA MET A 4 -0.15 -4.72 13.06
C MET A 4 0.14 -3.46 12.26
N TRP A 5 -0.91 -2.94 11.60
CA TRP A 5 -0.84 -1.76 10.76
C TRP A 5 -1.79 -0.69 11.26
N THR A 6 -1.33 0.56 11.27
CA THR A 6 -2.15 1.74 11.50
C THR A 6 -2.37 2.46 10.18
N LEU A 7 -3.63 2.65 9.80
CA LEU A 7 -4.01 3.48 8.66
C LEU A 7 -4.48 4.84 9.17
N THR A 8 -3.82 5.91 8.72
CA THR A 8 -4.15 7.28 9.09
C THR A 8 -4.54 8.06 7.84
N TYR A 9 -5.77 8.59 7.80
CA TYR A 9 -6.19 9.48 6.73
C TYR A 9 -5.50 10.84 6.85
N VAL A 10 -4.93 11.29 5.75
CA VAL A 10 -4.44 12.68 5.55
C VAL A 10 -5.56 13.53 4.96
N ASP A 11 -6.30 12.96 4.02
CA ASP A 11 -7.51 13.53 3.42
C ASP A 11 -8.49 12.38 3.17
N ARG A 12 -9.56 12.34 3.96
CA ARG A 12 -10.51 11.23 3.93
C ARG A 12 -11.40 11.26 2.70
N ASP A 13 -11.77 12.44 2.21
CA ASP A 13 -12.69 12.60 1.09
C ASP A 13 -12.04 12.15 -0.23
N ASN A 14 -10.73 12.40 -0.36
CA ASN A 14 -9.94 11.93 -1.48
C ASN A 14 -9.32 10.52 -1.27
N GLY A 15 -9.57 9.91 -0.10
CA GLY A 15 -9.02 8.59 0.25
C GLY A 15 -7.52 8.59 0.47
N ILE A 16 -6.89 9.74 0.70
CA ILE A 16 -5.45 9.86 0.88
C ILE A 16 -5.10 9.45 2.32
N CYS A 17 -4.28 8.42 2.46
CA CYS A 17 -3.84 7.91 3.75
C CYS A 17 -2.34 7.62 3.79
N MET A 18 -1.83 7.37 4.98
CA MET A 18 -0.52 6.77 5.23
C MET A 18 -0.74 5.46 5.97
N ILE A 19 0.07 4.44 5.66
CA ILE A 19 0.01 3.13 6.33
C ILE A 19 1.33 2.91 7.05
N ARG A 20 1.25 2.69 8.35
CA ARG A 20 2.39 2.60 9.27
C ARG A 20 2.39 1.26 10.00
N ASN A 21 3.55 0.65 10.16
CA ASN A 21 3.72 -0.46 11.09
C ASN A 21 3.49 0.05 12.52
N THR A 22 2.49 -0.46 13.21
CA THR A 22 2.06 0.06 14.52
C THR A 22 3.18 -0.03 15.57
N LEU A 23 3.97 -1.10 15.54
CA LEU A 23 4.99 -1.37 16.55
C LEU A 23 6.31 -0.65 16.27
N ARG A 24 6.77 -0.69 15.01
CA ARG A 24 8.07 -0.12 14.61
C ARG A 24 7.99 1.37 14.32
N GLY A 25 6.83 1.81 13.85
CA GLY A 25 6.59 3.19 13.48
C GLY A 25 7.02 3.58 12.07
N ASP A 26 7.63 2.67 11.31
CA ASP A 26 7.98 2.82 9.90
C ASP A 26 6.72 2.82 9.02
N PHE A 27 6.75 3.50 7.86
CA PHE A 27 5.67 3.55 6.89
C PHE A 27 5.92 2.60 5.71
N LEU A 28 4.83 2.11 5.12
CA LEU A 28 4.87 1.42 3.84
C LEU A 28 5.10 2.44 2.73
N CYS A 29 6.25 2.34 2.07
CA CYS A 29 6.71 3.21 1.00
C CYS A 29 7.00 2.41 -0.27
N ILE A 30 7.11 3.08 -1.40
CA ILE A 30 7.46 2.46 -2.69
C ILE A 30 8.89 2.82 -3.05
N ASN A 31 9.69 1.83 -3.43
CA ASN A 31 10.95 2.07 -4.12
C ASN A 31 10.65 1.94 -5.61
N GLN A 32 10.61 3.07 -6.31
CA GLN A 32 10.47 3.08 -7.76
C GLN A 32 11.84 2.75 -8.37
N MET A 33 12.03 1.51 -8.82
CA MET A 33 13.20 1.20 -9.62
C MET A 33 12.99 1.81 -11.00
N LEU A 34 13.88 2.72 -11.39
CA LEU A 34 13.74 3.57 -12.58
C LEU A 34 13.89 2.80 -13.90
N ASP A 35 14.43 1.59 -13.88
CA ASP A 35 14.81 0.87 -15.09
C ASP A 35 14.01 -0.42 -15.29
N MET A 36 13.21 -0.41 -16.36
CA MET A 36 12.60 -1.54 -17.09
C MET A 36 11.20 -2.02 -16.74
N GLU A 37 10.65 -1.73 -15.57
CA GLU A 37 9.23 -2.00 -15.29
C GLU A 37 8.63 -0.80 -14.58
N MET A 38 7.44 -0.33 -14.98
CA MET A 38 6.68 0.69 -14.23
C MET A 38 6.22 0.19 -12.85
N THR A 39 6.93 -0.78 -12.28
CA THR A 39 6.64 -1.46 -11.04
C THR A 39 7.58 -1.00 -9.95
N GLY A 40 7.06 -0.88 -8.74
CA GLY A 40 7.86 -0.61 -7.55
C GLY A 40 7.68 -1.67 -6.50
N VAL A 41 8.67 -1.84 -5.63
CA VAL A 41 8.56 -2.72 -4.46
C VAL A 41 8.06 -1.91 -3.28
N VAL A 42 7.05 -2.41 -2.56
CA VAL A 42 6.57 -1.80 -1.32
C VAL A 42 7.42 -2.32 -0.15
N TYR A 43 7.96 -1.43 0.66
CA TYR A 43 8.86 -1.76 1.77
C TYR A 43 8.66 -0.82 2.97
N LEU A 44 9.24 -1.18 4.12
CA LEU A 44 9.22 -0.33 5.31
C LEU A 44 10.33 0.71 5.25
N SER A 45 9.97 1.98 5.45
CA SER A 45 10.90 3.11 5.51
C SER A 45 10.50 4.07 6.64
N GLY A 46 11.46 4.83 7.16
CA GLY A 46 11.18 5.96 8.07
C GLY A 46 10.54 7.17 7.36
N GLU A 47 10.52 7.16 6.03
CA GLU A 47 9.90 8.19 5.21
C GLU A 47 8.37 8.09 5.23
N ARG A 48 7.68 9.20 4.98
CA ARG A 48 6.22 9.22 4.90
C ARG A 48 5.79 9.10 3.44
N GLN A 49 5.07 8.03 3.11
CA GLN A 49 4.46 7.85 1.80
C GLN A 49 2.93 7.96 1.89
N ARG A 50 2.35 8.69 0.93
CA ARG A 50 0.90 8.81 0.76
C ARG A 50 0.40 7.76 -0.22
N TRP A 51 -0.77 7.20 0.10
CA TRP A 51 -1.51 6.24 -0.70
C TRP A 51 -2.93 6.72 -0.91
N ILE A 52 -3.52 6.35 -2.03
CA ILE A 52 -4.92 6.56 -2.34
C ILE A 52 -5.66 5.25 -2.10
N LEU A 53 -6.60 5.28 -1.16
CA LEU A 53 -7.50 4.18 -0.84
C LEU A 53 -8.85 4.43 -1.54
N ARG A 54 -9.27 3.54 -2.43
CA ARG A 54 -10.60 3.61 -3.07
C ARG A 54 -11.40 2.37 -2.75
N LYS A 55 -12.67 2.54 -2.40
CA LYS A 55 -13.59 1.42 -2.14
C LYS A 55 -13.83 0.66 -3.45
N ALA A 56 -13.70 -0.66 -3.41
CA ALA A 56 -14.05 -1.58 -4.48
C ALA A 56 -15.16 -2.54 -4.01
N SER A 57 -15.69 -3.36 -4.90
CA SER A 57 -16.81 -4.29 -4.63
C SER A 57 -16.56 -5.20 -3.42
N ASP A 58 -15.32 -5.65 -3.20
CA ASP A 58 -14.96 -6.64 -2.20
C ASP A 58 -13.83 -6.18 -1.25
N GLY A 59 -13.51 -4.88 -1.22
CA GLY A 59 -12.41 -4.37 -0.40
C GLY A 59 -12.03 -2.94 -0.76
N TYR A 60 -10.74 -2.69 -0.85
CA TYR A 60 -10.16 -1.43 -1.28
C TYR A 60 -9.04 -1.65 -2.29
N THR A 61 -8.91 -0.76 -3.26
CA THR A 61 -7.66 -0.64 -4.00
C THR A 61 -6.74 0.33 -3.27
N ILE A 62 -5.44 0.10 -3.41
CA ILE A 62 -4.38 0.95 -2.84
C ILE A 62 -3.48 1.36 -3.99
N SER A 63 -3.31 2.66 -4.20
CA SER A 63 -2.51 3.17 -5.32
C SER A 63 -1.75 4.44 -5.00
N GLN A 64 -0.76 4.72 -5.84
CA GLN A 64 -0.06 6.00 -5.91
C GLN A 64 0.32 6.24 -7.37
N ASP A 65 0.11 7.47 -7.87
CA ASP A 65 0.48 7.86 -9.24
C ASP A 65 0.00 6.84 -10.29
N GLU A 66 -1.27 6.42 -10.15
CA GLU A 66 -1.95 5.43 -11.01
C GLU A 66 -1.35 4.01 -10.98
N LYS A 67 -0.42 3.72 -10.07
CA LYS A 67 0.14 2.38 -9.85
C LYS A 67 -0.53 1.71 -8.65
N PHE A 68 -1.13 0.55 -8.87
CA PHE A 68 -1.91 -0.19 -7.88
C PHE A 68 -1.08 -1.28 -7.22
N TRP A 69 -1.34 -1.52 -5.94
CA TRP A 69 -0.76 -2.64 -5.20
C TRP A 69 -1.27 -3.98 -5.73
N TYR A 70 -0.34 -4.91 -5.90
CA TYR A 70 -0.62 -6.32 -6.21
C TYR A 70 0.39 -7.24 -5.52
N LEU A 71 -0.04 -8.48 -5.26
CA LEU A 71 0.83 -9.54 -4.76
C LEU A 71 1.70 -10.12 -5.89
N ALA A 72 3.01 -10.12 -5.68
CA ALA A 72 4.04 -10.68 -6.55
C ALA A 72 4.85 -11.76 -5.80
N GLY A 73 5.66 -12.52 -6.54
CA GLY A 73 6.53 -13.56 -5.95
C GLY A 73 5.73 -14.57 -5.14
N GLU A 74 4.73 -15.20 -5.76
CA GLU A 74 3.85 -16.19 -5.11
C GLU A 74 3.11 -15.68 -3.85
N GLY A 75 2.99 -14.36 -3.68
CA GLY A 75 2.29 -13.74 -2.55
C GLY A 75 3.22 -13.29 -1.43
N GLU A 76 4.53 -13.40 -1.59
CA GLU A 76 5.51 -12.99 -0.58
C GLU A 76 5.78 -11.48 -0.56
N MET A 77 5.49 -10.78 -1.65
CA MET A 77 5.86 -9.38 -1.81
C MET A 77 4.74 -8.54 -2.39
N ILE A 78 4.55 -7.34 -1.84
CA ILE A 78 3.67 -6.32 -2.43
C ILE A 78 4.49 -5.49 -3.41
N ARG A 79 4.04 -5.46 -4.66
CA ARG A 79 4.58 -4.57 -5.70
C ARG A 79 3.48 -3.64 -6.19
N THR A 80 3.86 -2.62 -6.95
CA THR A 80 2.92 -1.71 -7.61
C THR A 80 2.99 -1.87 -9.12
N SER A 81 1.88 -1.67 -9.84
CA SER A 81 1.84 -1.71 -11.31
C SER A 81 0.64 -0.90 -11.80
N PRO A 82 0.74 -0.21 -12.96
CA PRO A 82 -0.43 0.42 -13.57
C PRO A 82 -1.40 -0.61 -14.20
N GLU A 83 -0.95 -1.84 -14.48
CA GLU A 83 -1.72 -2.86 -15.19
C GLU A 83 -2.38 -3.88 -14.26
N LYS A 84 -1.90 -3.99 -13.01
CA LYS A 84 -2.39 -4.98 -12.04
C LYS A 84 -3.09 -4.30 -10.89
N GLN A 85 -4.41 -4.41 -10.88
CA GLN A 85 -5.26 -3.90 -9.81
C GLN A 85 -5.79 -5.08 -8.97
N GLN A 86 -5.46 -5.07 -7.68
CA GLN A 86 -6.01 -6.03 -6.70
C GLN A 86 -6.74 -5.30 -5.57
N THR A 87 -7.68 -6.01 -4.95
CA THR A 87 -8.44 -5.52 -3.81
C THR A 87 -7.90 -6.10 -2.51
N TRP A 88 -7.87 -5.25 -1.49
CA TRP A 88 -7.31 -5.53 -0.17
C TRP A 88 -8.39 -5.38 0.88
N LYS A 89 -8.38 -6.28 1.86
CA LYS A 89 -9.27 -6.24 3.02
C LYS A 89 -8.46 -5.86 4.24
N PHE A 90 -9.00 -4.93 5.03
CA PHE A 90 -8.44 -4.54 6.32
C PHE A 90 -9.28 -5.18 7.41
N GLU A 91 -8.66 -6.04 8.20
CA GLU A 91 -9.28 -6.63 9.37
C GLU A 91 -8.88 -5.81 10.60
N PRO A 92 -9.84 -5.22 11.34
CA PRO A 92 -9.52 -4.48 12.56
C PRO A 92 -8.95 -5.45 13.60
N THR A 93 -7.79 -5.12 14.15
CA THR A 93 -7.27 -5.79 15.33
C THR A 93 -7.92 -5.16 16.56
N GLY A 94 -8.66 -5.96 17.32
CA GLY A 94 -9.36 -5.55 18.55
C GLY A 94 -8.44 -5.21 19.70
#